data_AF-A0A3R9NG34-F1
#
_entry.id   AF-A0A3R9NG34-F1
#
_cell.length_a   1.000
_cell.length_b   1.000
_cell.length_c   1.000
_cell.angle_alpha   90.00
_cell.angle_beta   90.00
_cell.angle_gamma   90.00
#
_symmetry.space_group_name_H-M   'P 1'
#
loop_
_entity.id
_entity.type
_entity.pdbx_description
1 polymer ?
#
loop_
_entity_poly.entity_id
_entity_poly.type
_entity_poly.pdbx_seq_one_letter_code
_entity_poly.pdbx_strand_id
1 'polypeptide(L)'
;MKLPILLIFLAFITAARAQTGPVKVEIRQAQGRYQLLRAGQPYFIKGAGGGQFPERVRAYGGNSLRTWGTDGADKVLAQARKNGLTVMLGLDVARERHGFNYNDPQAVAAQLQKIRAEVLRYKDDPAVLFWGIGNELNLEYTNPKVWDAVEQIARMIHEVDPNHPTSTVLAGCNPQEVAYIKQRCPAVDILSINTYAGLAAIPQQVRAAGWAGPYVVAEWGPTGHWESPVTPWKASVEETSSQKADVYQSRYEASVQKDTTQCLGTYVFLWGQKQERTPTWYGIFTEDGKESEVVDVMQYLWSGQWPTNRAPHLASFTLDGKPATGNVYLQPGNKYPVQAVVTDPDKDRLTYRYELLPESTDLKSGGDRESRPAAIAGALPAGAKAVTTLTAPAKEGAYRLFVYAYDGKDNVATANIPFYVRGK
;
A
#
# COMPACT_ATOMS: atom_id res chain seq x y z
N MET A 1 -72.25 3.41 -11.23
CA MET A 1 -71.47 3.54 -9.98
C MET A 1 -70.30 2.59 -10.03
N LYS A 2 -69.08 3.09 -10.28
CA LYS A 2 -67.83 2.31 -10.17
C LYS A 2 -66.97 3.04 -9.13
N LEU A 3 -66.74 2.39 -8.00
CA LEU A 3 -65.93 2.90 -6.90
C LEU A 3 -64.47 2.49 -7.15
N PRO A 4 -63.47 3.40 -7.12
CA PRO A 4 -62.07 3.00 -7.21
C PRO A 4 -61.57 2.60 -5.82
N ILE A 5 -60.99 1.40 -5.73
CA ILE A 5 -60.25 0.92 -4.57
C ILE A 5 -58.88 1.62 -4.58
N LEU A 6 -58.66 2.51 -3.61
CA LEU A 6 -57.38 3.17 -3.40
C LEU A 6 -56.49 2.24 -2.55
N LEU A 7 -55.52 1.58 -3.18
CA LEU A 7 -54.46 0.85 -2.49
C LEU A 7 -53.47 1.86 -1.89
N ILE A 8 -53.48 2.00 -0.57
CA ILE A 8 -52.48 2.77 0.18
C ILE A 8 -51.22 1.90 0.27
N PHE A 9 -50.19 2.24 -0.51
CA PHE A 9 -48.84 1.74 -0.31
C PHE A 9 -48.26 2.37 0.97
N LEU A 10 -48.19 1.59 2.05
CA LEU A 10 -47.47 1.98 3.26
C LEU A 10 -45.97 1.86 2.98
N ALA A 11 -45.32 2.98 2.68
CA ALA A 11 -43.87 3.05 2.61
C ALA A 11 -43.30 2.92 4.03
N PHE A 12 -42.79 1.73 4.40
CA PHE A 12 -41.97 1.56 5.59
C PHE A 12 -40.64 2.31 5.38
N ILE A 13 -40.56 3.53 5.91
CA ILE A 13 -39.29 4.23 6.10
C ILE A 13 -38.60 3.51 7.27
N THR A 14 -37.74 2.54 6.97
CA THR A 14 -36.79 2.03 7.94
C THR A 14 -35.80 3.15 8.22
N ALA A 15 -35.98 3.85 9.34
CA ALA A 15 -34.96 4.73 9.88
C ALA A 15 -33.69 3.88 10.09
N ALA A 16 -32.69 4.05 9.23
CA ALA A 16 -31.38 3.47 9.41
C ALA A 16 -30.78 4.06 10.70
N ARG A 17 -30.98 3.38 11.83
CA ARG A 17 -30.22 3.67 13.04
C ARG A 17 -28.75 3.51 12.66
N ALA A 18 -27.95 4.54 12.90
CA ALA A 18 -26.50 4.42 12.83
C ALA A 18 -26.11 3.22 13.70
N GLN A 19 -25.44 2.22 13.12
CA GLN A 19 -24.92 1.08 13.86
C GLN A 19 -23.88 1.62 14.85
N THR A 20 -24.17 1.61 16.15
CA THR A 20 -23.31 2.22 17.18
C THR A 20 -22.47 1.20 17.95
N GLY A 21 -22.60 -0.10 17.68
CA GLY A 21 -21.87 -1.17 18.35
C GLY A 21 -21.05 -2.04 17.39
N PRO A 22 -20.27 -2.99 17.92
CA PRO A 22 -19.40 -3.83 17.11
C PRO A 22 -20.19 -4.58 16.03
N VAL A 23 -19.55 -4.79 14.89
CA VAL A 23 -20.09 -5.61 13.82
C VAL A 23 -19.31 -6.90 13.77
N LYS A 24 -19.96 -8.01 14.11
CA LYS A 24 -19.34 -9.34 14.12
C LYS A 24 -18.69 -9.64 12.76
N VAL A 25 -17.42 -10.04 12.82
CA VAL A 25 -16.62 -10.52 11.70
C VAL A 25 -16.18 -11.96 12.00
N GLU A 26 -16.38 -12.84 11.03
CA GLU A 26 -16.15 -14.28 11.20
C GLU A 26 -15.47 -14.86 9.97
N ILE A 27 -14.61 -15.84 10.20
CA ILE A 27 -14.04 -16.66 9.14
C ILE A 27 -14.84 -17.95 9.11
N ARG A 28 -15.38 -18.29 7.94
CA ARG A 28 -16.08 -19.55 7.73
C ARG A 28 -15.38 -20.35 6.65
N GLN A 29 -15.18 -21.63 6.92
CA GLN A 29 -14.82 -22.60 5.88
C GLN A 29 -16.09 -23.28 5.37
N ALA A 30 -16.35 -23.21 4.07
CA ALA A 30 -17.47 -23.88 3.42
C ALA A 30 -17.06 -24.36 2.03
N GLN A 31 -17.39 -25.61 1.70
CA GLN A 31 -17.12 -26.20 0.38
C GLN A 31 -15.64 -26.10 -0.05
N GLY A 32 -14.71 -26.29 0.90
CA GLY A 32 -13.27 -26.21 0.63
C GLY A 32 -12.71 -24.80 0.42
N ARG A 33 -13.48 -23.75 0.76
CA ARG A 33 -13.07 -22.34 0.65
C ARG A 33 -13.25 -21.60 1.97
N TYR A 34 -12.35 -20.67 2.25
CA TYR A 34 -12.50 -19.70 3.33
C TYR A 34 -13.25 -18.47 2.85
N GLN A 35 -14.09 -17.93 3.73
CA GLN A 35 -14.83 -16.69 3.50
C GLN A 35 -14.76 -15.85 4.77
N LEU A 36 -14.44 -14.57 4.60
CA LEU A 36 -14.65 -13.57 5.64
C LEU A 36 -16.10 -13.12 5.55
N LEU A 37 -16.80 -13.13 6.68
CA LEU A 37 -18.18 -12.68 6.80
C LEU A 37 -18.19 -11.45 7.71
N ARG A 38 -18.94 -10.42 7.33
CA ARG A 38 -19.21 -9.25 8.17
C ARG A 38 -20.72 -9.10 8.33
N ALA A 39 -21.21 -9.14 9.57
CA ALA A 39 -22.64 -9.25 9.87
C ALA A 39 -23.31 -10.44 9.13
N GLY A 40 -22.62 -11.58 9.04
CA GLY A 40 -23.09 -12.78 8.34
C GLY A 40 -23.06 -12.70 6.80
N GLN A 41 -22.64 -11.58 6.21
CA GLN A 41 -22.56 -11.40 4.76
C GLN A 41 -21.13 -11.59 4.23
N PRO A 42 -20.91 -12.27 3.09
CA PRO A 42 -19.59 -12.39 2.48
C PRO A 42 -18.91 -11.04 2.27
N TYR A 43 -17.63 -10.96 2.63
CA TYR A 43 -16.83 -9.74 2.61
C TYR A 43 -15.45 -10.01 2.00
N PHE A 44 -15.28 -9.72 0.72
CA PHE A 44 -13.97 -9.76 0.08
C PHE A 44 -13.26 -8.41 0.22
N ILE A 45 -12.02 -8.40 0.68
CA ILE A 45 -11.30 -7.16 0.99
C ILE A 45 -10.73 -6.55 -0.30
N LYS A 46 -11.24 -5.37 -0.65
CA LYS A 46 -10.71 -4.46 -1.68
C LYS A 46 -10.10 -3.26 -0.96
N GLY A 47 -8.94 -3.48 -0.36
CA GLY A 47 -8.40 -2.63 0.68
C GLY A 47 -7.30 -1.68 0.18
N ALA A 48 -7.11 -0.60 0.92
CA ALA A 48 -6.02 0.36 0.78
C ALA A 48 -5.19 0.44 2.07
N GLY A 49 -3.87 0.30 1.96
CA GLY A 49 -2.94 0.54 3.08
C GLY A 49 -2.71 2.03 3.27
N GLY A 50 -3.02 2.55 4.46
CA GLY A 50 -3.02 3.98 4.76
C GLY A 50 -4.42 4.58 4.86
N GLY A 51 -4.49 5.91 4.91
CA GLY A 51 -5.75 6.63 5.15
C GLY A 51 -5.74 8.11 4.75
N GLN A 52 -4.89 8.50 3.79
CA GLN A 52 -4.82 9.90 3.36
C GLN A 52 -6.06 10.33 2.54
N PHE A 53 -6.58 9.45 1.68
CA PHE A 53 -7.73 9.72 0.80
C PHE A 53 -8.83 8.62 0.89
N PRO A 54 -9.46 8.43 2.05
CA PRO A 54 -10.45 7.38 2.26
C PRO A 54 -11.71 7.54 1.38
N GLU A 55 -12.11 8.76 1.08
CA GLU A 55 -13.23 9.03 0.17
C GLU A 55 -13.00 8.47 -1.24
N ARG A 56 -11.75 8.51 -1.72
CA ARG A 56 -11.36 7.97 -3.01
C ARG A 56 -11.37 6.44 -3.02
N VAL A 57 -10.96 5.80 -1.92
CA VAL A 57 -11.09 4.34 -1.77
C VAL A 57 -12.53 3.91 -2.01
N ARG A 58 -13.49 4.58 -1.36
CA ARG A 58 -14.91 4.27 -1.53
C ARG A 58 -15.39 4.59 -2.96
N ALA A 59 -15.05 5.77 -3.48
CA ALA A 59 -15.47 6.21 -4.80
C ALA A 59 -15.01 5.24 -5.90
N TYR A 60 -13.83 4.65 -5.75
CA TYR A 60 -13.22 3.77 -6.76
C TYR A 60 -13.57 2.28 -6.55
N GLY A 61 -14.50 1.97 -5.64
CA GLY A 61 -15.02 0.61 -5.42
C GLY A 61 -14.27 -0.20 -4.37
N GLY A 62 -13.29 0.40 -3.68
CA GLY A 62 -12.66 -0.17 -2.49
C GLY A 62 -13.61 -0.15 -1.28
N ASN A 63 -13.28 -0.97 -0.28
CA ASN A 63 -14.15 -1.16 0.90
C ASN A 63 -13.43 -1.18 2.25
N SER A 64 -12.09 -1.20 2.29
CA SER A 64 -11.34 -1.31 3.55
C SER A 64 -10.07 -0.46 3.57
N LEU A 65 -9.64 -0.10 4.76
CA LEU A 65 -8.36 0.54 5.05
C LEU A 65 -7.50 -0.37 5.92
N ARG A 66 -6.19 -0.19 5.88
CA ARG A 66 -5.25 -0.81 6.83
C ARG A 66 -4.39 0.24 7.50
N THR A 67 -4.15 0.03 8.79
CA THR A 67 -3.25 0.83 9.63
C THR A 67 -2.17 -0.06 10.25
N TRP A 68 -1.07 0.54 10.72
CA TRP A 68 0.08 -0.16 11.30
C TRP A 68 0.13 -0.10 12.83
N GLY A 69 -0.78 0.66 13.44
CA GLY A 69 -0.85 0.92 14.87
C GLY A 69 -2.12 1.72 15.17
N THR A 70 -2.32 2.05 16.43
CA THR A 70 -3.51 2.80 16.89
C THR A 70 -3.31 4.31 16.98
N ASP A 71 -2.13 4.80 16.60
CA ASP A 71 -1.84 6.24 16.48
C ASP A 71 -2.79 6.90 15.46
N GLY A 72 -3.63 7.82 15.94
CA GLY A 72 -4.64 8.48 15.11
C GLY A 72 -5.84 7.61 14.74
N ALA A 73 -6.02 6.43 15.37
CA ALA A 73 -7.11 5.50 15.07
C ALA A 73 -8.50 6.13 15.19
N ASP A 74 -8.76 7.00 16.18
CA ASP A 74 -10.04 7.71 16.29
C ASP A 74 -10.41 8.45 14.98
N LYS A 75 -9.43 9.14 14.39
CA LYS A 75 -9.63 9.87 13.13
C LYS A 75 -9.84 8.90 11.97
N VAL A 76 -9.03 7.84 11.88
CA VAL A 76 -9.15 6.85 10.80
C VAL A 76 -10.50 6.13 10.86
N LEU A 77 -10.92 5.66 12.03
CA LEU A 77 -12.21 4.99 12.23
C LEU A 77 -13.39 5.95 11.96
N ALA A 78 -13.29 7.22 12.37
CA ALA A 78 -14.29 8.22 12.01
C ALA A 78 -14.40 8.43 10.50
N GLN A 79 -13.27 8.53 9.78
CA GLN A 79 -13.28 8.65 8.32
C GLN A 79 -13.75 7.37 7.63
N ALA A 80 -13.40 6.20 8.15
CA ALA A 80 -13.86 4.93 7.62
C ALA A 80 -15.40 4.85 7.72
N ARG A 81 -15.98 5.14 8.89
CA ARG A 81 -17.44 5.21 9.08
C ARG A 81 -18.10 6.22 8.14
N LYS A 82 -17.54 7.42 8.01
CA LYS A 82 -18.05 8.47 7.11
C LYS A 82 -18.13 7.99 5.65
N ASN A 83 -17.16 7.16 5.22
CA ASN A 83 -17.07 6.67 3.84
C ASN A 83 -17.62 5.25 3.65
N GLY A 84 -18.23 4.64 4.68
CA GLY A 84 -18.72 3.27 4.61
C GLY A 84 -17.61 2.24 4.38
N LEU A 85 -16.42 2.50 4.92
CA LEU A 85 -15.26 1.62 4.87
C LEU A 85 -15.05 0.86 6.18
N THR A 86 -14.33 -0.25 6.10
CA THR A 86 -13.84 -1.01 7.25
C THR A 86 -12.34 -0.77 7.48
N VAL A 87 -11.80 -1.22 8.60
CA VAL A 87 -10.38 -1.04 8.95
C VAL A 87 -9.80 -2.34 9.51
N MET A 88 -8.75 -2.86 8.86
CA MET A 88 -7.76 -3.70 9.54
C MET A 88 -6.97 -2.79 10.48
N LEU A 89 -7.29 -2.83 11.77
CA LEU A 89 -6.69 -1.96 12.78
C LEU A 89 -5.38 -2.58 13.26
N GLY A 90 -4.27 -1.93 12.94
CA GLY A 90 -2.94 -2.40 13.33
C GLY A 90 -2.68 -2.18 14.81
N LEU A 91 -1.91 -3.08 15.40
CA LEU A 91 -1.39 -3.01 16.77
C LEU A 91 0.13 -2.93 16.66
N ASP A 92 0.72 -1.88 17.23
CA ASP A 92 2.16 -1.66 17.15
C ASP A 92 2.90 -2.58 18.14
N VAL A 93 3.25 -3.77 17.65
CA VAL A 93 4.08 -4.75 18.34
C VAL A 93 5.55 -4.43 18.07
N ALA A 94 6.34 -4.28 19.13
CA ALA A 94 7.71 -3.83 19.03
C ALA A 94 8.58 -4.82 18.22
N ARG A 95 9.44 -4.30 17.36
CA ARG A 95 10.36 -5.10 16.55
C ARG A 95 11.68 -5.32 17.30
N GLU A 96 12.27 -6.51 17.15
CA GLU A 96 13.62 -6.77 17.67
C GLU A 96 14.66 -5.86 17.03
N ARG A 97 14.55 -5.59 15.72
CA ARG A 97 15.42 -4.65 14.98
C ARG A 97 15.39 -3.20 15.50
N HIS A 98 14.39 -2.84 16.33
CA HIS A 98 14.33 -1.55 17.04
C HIS A 98 14.89 -1.62 18.47
N GLY A 99 15.49 -2.75 18.86
CA GLY A 99 16.11 -2.97 20.17
C GLY A 99 15.21 -3.65 21.21
N PHE A 100 14.00 -4.10 20.84
CA PHE A 100 13.11 -4.77 21.79
C PHE A 100 13.63 -6.18 22.15
N ASN A 101 13.80 -6.44 23.44
CA ASN A 101 14.31 -7.71 23.93
C ASN A 101 13.19 -8.67 24.33
N TYR A 102 12.86 -9.63 23.46
CA TYR A 102 11.87 -10.67 23.76
C TYR A 102 12.30 -11.71 24.83
N ASN A 103 13.51 -11.60 25.39
CA ASN A 103 13.90 -12.34 26.59
C ASN A 103 13.58 -11.60 27.89
N ASP A 104 13.14 -10.35 27.84
CA ASP A 104 12.70 -9.60 29.02
C ASP A 104 11.18 -9.83 29.25
N PRO A 105 10.80 -10.65 30.25
CA PRO A 105 9.39 -10.94 30.50
C PRO A 105 8.61 -9.71 31.00
N GLN A 106 9.27 -8.75 31.64
CA GLN A 106 8.59 -7.53 32.11
C GLN A 106 8.26 -6.62 30.94
N ALA A 107 9.18 -6.45 30.00
CA ALA A 107 8.94 -5.68 28.77
C ALA A 107 7.82 -6.30 27.92
N VAL A 108 7.84 -7.62 27.73
CA VAL A 108 6.79 -8.35 26.99
C VAL A 108 5.43 -8.21 27.67
N ALA A 109 5.36 -8.34 29.01
CA ALA A 109 4.13 -8.16 29.76
C ALA A 109 3.59 -6.73 29.67
N ALA A 110 4.47 -5.72 29.75
CA ALA A 110 4.08 -4.32 29.61
C ALA A 110 3.50 -4.02 28.21
N GLN A 111 4.11 -4.57 27.16
CA GLN A 111 3.60 -4.49 25.79
C GLN A 111 2.19 -5.11 25.68
N LEU A 112 1.99 -6.31 26.24
CA LEU A 112 0.68 -6.97 26.23
C LEU A 112 -0.40 -6.13 26.91
N GLN A 113 -0.10 -5.50 28.06
CA GLN A 113 -1.05 -4.64 28.76
C GLN A 113 -1.36 -3.36 27.98
N LYS A 114 -0.37 -2.74 27.34
CA LYS A 114 -0.57 -1.58 26.45
C LYS A 114 -1.54 -1.96 25.32
N ILE A 115 -1.26 -3.06 24.62
CA ILE A 115 -2.09 -3.53 23.50
C ILE A 115 -3.51 -3.90 23.97
N ARG A 116 -3.66 -4.52 25.15
CA ARG A 116 -4.98 -4.80 25.73
C ARG A 116 -5.82 -3.54 25.92
N ALA A 117 -5.22 -2.46 26.41
CA ALA A 117 -5.92 -1.19 26.58
C ALA A 117 -6.36 -0.59 25.23
N GLU A 118 -5.54 -0.73 24.19
CA GLU A 118 -5.88 -0.30 22.82
C GLU A 118 -7.05 -1.13 22.25
N VAL A 119 -7.02 -2.45 22.41
CA VAL A 119 -8.10 -3.34 21.95
C VAL A 119 -9.42 -3.02 22.65
N LEU A 120 -9.41 -2.90 23.99
CA LEU A 120 -10.59 -2.54 24.76
C LEU A 120 -11.19 -1.19 24.35
N ARG A 121 -10.36 -0.25 23.91
CA ARG A 121 -10.81 1.07 23.45
C ARG A 121 -11.54 1.00 22.11
N TYR A 122 -11.07 0.21 21.15
CA TYR A 122 -11.57 0.26 19.77
C TYR A 122 -12.42 -0.94 19.35
N LYS A 123 -12.46 -2.04 20.11
CA LYS A 123 -13.20 -3.27 19.75
C LYS A 123 -14.68 -3.08 19.44
N ASP A 124 -15.31 -2.02 19.95
CA ASP A 124 -16.74 -1.76 19.76
C ASP A 124 -17.02 -0.80 18.60
N ASP A 125 -15.99 -0.28 17.92
CA ASP A 125 -16.19 0.58 16.74
C ASP A 125 -16.65 -0.26 15.53
N PRO A 126 -17.78 0.08 14.89
CA PRO A 126 -18.34 -0.70 13.78
C PRO A 126 -17.47 -0.73 12.53
N ALA A 127 -16.46 0.14 12.40
CA ALA A 127 -15.53 0.12 11.28
C ALA A 127 -14.40 -0.88 11.46
N VAL A 128 -14.13 -1.40 12.66
CA VAL A 128 -13.12 -2.45 12.85
C VAL A 128 -13.54 -3.70 12.06
N LEU A 129 -12.59 -4.25 11.28
CA LEU A 129 -12.78 -5.50 10.54
C LEU A 129 -12.09 -6.66 11.25
N PHE A 130 -10.80 -6.50 11.54
CA PHE A 130 -9.98 -7.44 12.30
C PHE A 130 -8.69 -6.74 12.77
N TRP A 131 -7.99 -7.38 13.70
CA TRP A 131 -6.78 -6.86 14.33
C TRP A 131 -5.52 -7.32 13.60
N GLY A 132 -4.64 -6.40 13.22
CA GLY A 132 -3.32 -6.69 12.69
C GLY A 132 -2.25 -6.65 13.79
N ILE A 133 -1.86 -7.80 14.32
CA ILE A 133 -0.87 -7.93 15.39
C ILE A 133 0.54 -7.78 14.79
N GLY A 134 1.12 -6.59 14.96
CA GLY A 134 2.45 -6.28 14.48
C GLY A 134 2.56 -6.16 12.95
N ASN A 135 3.72 -5.68 12.51
CA ASN A 135 4.06 -5.59 11.10
C ASN A 135 5.53 -5.97 10.89
N GLU A 136 5.74 -7.00 10.08
CA GLU A 136 7.07 -7.47 9.65
C GLU A 136 8.01 -7.74 10.83
N LEU A 137 7.47 -8.39 11.87
CA LEU A 137 8.23 -8.82 13.04
C LEU A 137 9.37 -9.80 12.68
N ASN A 138 9.29 -10.39 11.48
CA ASN A 138 10.29 -11.27 10.89
C ASN A 138 11.38 -10.54 10.09
N LEU A 139 11.34 -9.21 9.97
CA LEU A 139 12.37 -8.44 9.29
C LEU A 139 13.55 -8.20 10.25
N GLU A 140 14.74 -8.70 9.89
CA GLU A 140 16.00 -8.49 10.64
C GLU A 140 15.91 -8.96 12.11
N TYR A 141 15.23 -10.08 12.36
CA TYR A 141 15.04 -10.67 13.70
C TYR A 141 15.88 -11.95 13.90
N THR A 142 16.13 -12.30 15.16
CA THR A 142 16.81 -13.53 15.57
C THR A 142 16.09 -14.28 16.69
N ASN A 143 15.23 -13.60 17.45
CA ASN A 143 14.59 -14.16 18.63
C ASN A 143 13.16 -14.67 18.31
N PRO A 144 12.94 -15.99 18.21
CA PRO A 144 11.63 -16.54 17.87
C PRO A 144 10.57 -16.36 18.95
N LYS A 145 10.92 -15.88 20.16
CA LYS A 145 9.95 -15.55 21.22
C LYS A 145 9.02 -14.41 20.85
N VAL A 146 9.33 -13.64 19.81
CA VAL A 146 8.39 -12.69 19.21
C VAL A 146 7.05 -13.35 18.86
N TRP A 147 7.09 -14.60 18.38
CA TRP A 147 5.88 -15.35 18.02
C TRP A 147 5.09 -15.79 19.25
N ASP A 148 5.77 -16.09 20.37
CA ASP A 148 5.09 -16.39 21.63
C ASP A 148 4.37 -15.14 22.18
N ALA A 149 4.91 -13.94 21.94
CA ALA A 149 4.25 -12.68 22.27
C ALA A 149 3.04 -12.40 21.35
N VAL A 150 3.16 -12.68 20.05
CA VAL A 150 2.04 -12.59 19.09
C VAL A 150 0.88 -13.49 19.53
N GLU A 151 1.16 -14.72 19.92
CA GLU A 151 0.16 -15.66 20.45
C GLU A 151 -0.54 -15.15 21.72
N GLN A 152 0.23 -14.60 22.66
CA GLN A 152 -0.34 -14.01 23.88
C GLN A 152 -1.29 -12.86 23.57
N ILE A 153 -0.94 -12.01 22.59
CA ILE A 153 -1.79 -10.92 22.14
C ILE A 153 -3.05 -11.47 21.46
N ALA A 154 -2.92 -12.46 20.56
CA ALA A 154 -4.06 -13.05 19.85
C ALA A 154 -5.08 -13.68 20.82
N ARG A 155 -4.61 -14.46 21.80
CA ARG A 155 -5.47 -15.03 22.86
C ARG A 155 -6.16 -13.93 23.66
N MET A 156 -5.41 -12.92 24.10
CA MET A 156 -5.96 -11.81 24.87
C MET A 156 -7.06 -11.08 24.07
N ILE A 157 -6.88 -10.89 22.76
CA ILE A 157 -7.90 -10.30 21.89
C ILE A 157 -9.15 -11.17 21.87
N HIS A 158 -9.03 -12.49 21.64
CA HIS A 158 -10.20 -13.39 21.65
C HIS A 158 -10.95 -13.39 22.99
N GLU A 159 -10.27 -13.18 24.11
CA GLU A 159 -10.90 -13.05 25.43
C GLU A 159 -11.74 -11.77 25.58
N VAL A 160 -11.25 -10.63 25.08
CA VAL A 160 -11.86 -9.31 25.32
C VAL A 160 -12.70 -8.78 24.17
N ASP A 161 -12.46 -9.28 22.96
CA ASP A 161 -13.15 -8.94 21.72
C ASP A 161 -13.57 -10.22 20.99
N PRO A 162 -14.75 -10.77 21.30
CA PRO A 162 -15.27 -11.93 20.59
C PRO A 162 -15.75 -11.58 19.18
N ASN A 163 -15.75 -10.31 18.75
CA ASN A 163 -16.38 -9.89 17.49
C ASN A 163 -15.43 -9.87 16.30
N HIS A 164 -14.13 -9.76 16.51
CA HIS A 164 -13.17 -9.53 15.43
C HIS A 164 -12.04 -10.57 15.42
N PRO A 165 -11.69 -11.12 14.24
CA PRO A 165 -10.53 -12.00 14.10
C PRO A 165 -9.20 -11.29 14.37
N THR A 166 -8.15 -12.10 14.49
CA THR A 166 -6.77 -11.65 14.61
C THR A 166 -5.94 -12.07 13.39
N SER A 167 -4.94 -11.28 13.06
CA SER A 167 -3.95 -11.58 12.04
C SER A 167 -2.55 -11.17 12.50
N THR A 168 -1.51 -11.75 11.90
CA THR A 168 -0.12 -11.26 12.03
C THR A 168 0.47 -11.04 10.64
N VAL A 169 1.24 -9.97 10.48
CA VAL A 169 1.76 -9.54 9.16
C VAL A 169 3.23 -9.90 9.01
N LEU A 170 3.54 -10.75 8.01
CA LEU A 170 4.91 -11.14 7.66
C LEU A 170 5.45 -10.33 6.47
N ALA A 171 6.75 -10.03 6.47
CA ALA A 171 7.49 -9.64 5.28
C ALA A 171 7.72 -10.89 4.41
N GLY A 172 7.01 -10.99 3.28
CA GLY A 172 7.00 -12.16 2.42
C GLY A 172 6.35 -13.41 3.06
N CYS A 173 6.42 -14.54 2.35
CA CYS A 173 5.81 -15.80 2.77
C CYS A 173 6.88 -16.92 2.87
N ASN A 174 7.88 -16.72 3.73
CA ASN A 174 8.94 -17.71 3.94
C ASN A 174 8.39 -18.95 4.70
N PRO A 175 8.67 -20.19 4.22
CA PRO A 175 8.24 -21.41 4.89
C PRO A 175 8.64 -21.54 6.37
N GLN A 176 9.80 -21.02 6.77
CA GLN A 176 10.26 -21.09 8.16
C GLN A 176 9.38 -20.24 9.08
N GLU A 177 9.09 -19.00 8.68
CA GLU A 177 8.19 -18.09 9.41
C GLU A 177 6.78 -18.67 9.48
N VAL A 178 6.26 -19.22 8.37
CA VAL A 178 4.95 -19.89 8.36
C VAL A 178 4.93 -21.08 9.32
N ALA A 179 6.01 -21.86 9.40
CA ALA A 179 6.13 -22.95 10.37
C ALA A 179 6.12 -22.43 11.82
N TYR A 180 6.77 -21.30 12.11
CA TYR A 180 6.68 -20.67 13.43
C TYR A 180 5.25 -20.22 13.76
N ILE A 181 4.56 -19.54 12.84
CA ILE A 181 3.18 -19.11 13.08
C ILE A 181 2.28 -20.32 13.36
N LYS A 182 2.38 -21.39 12.57
CA LYS A 182 1.59 -22.61 12.78
C LYS A 182 1.87 -23.26 14.13
N GLN A 183 3.12 -23.29 14.56
CA GLN A 183 3.54 -23.97 15.79
C GLN A 183 3.25 -23.13 17.04
N ARG A 184 3.48 -21.82 16.97
CA ARG A 184 3.53 -20.93 18.14
C ARG A 184 2.31 -20.04 18.28
N CYS A 185 1.60 -19.77 17.18
CA CYS A 185 0.49 -18.81 17.14
C CYS A 185 -0.87 -19.45 16.77
N PRO A 186 -1.34 -20.52 17.43
CA PRO A 186 -2.60 -21.16 17.07
C PRO A 186 -3.85 -20.28 17.28
N ALA A 187 -3.75 -19.18 18.04
CA ALA A 187 -4.85 -18.21 18.17
C ALA A 187 -4.87 -17.16 17.04
N VAL A 188 -3.90 -17.16 16.11
CA VAL A 188 -3.95 -16.28 14.93
C VAL A 188 -4.89 -16.86 13.87
N ASP A 189 -5.93 -16.11 13.52
CA ASP A 189 -6.97 -16.57 12.59
C ASP A 189 -6.58 -16.41 11.11
N ILE A 190 -5.82 -15.36 10.79
CA ILE A 190 -5.46 -14.98 9.41
C ILE A 190 -3.94 -14.79 9.30
N LEU A 191 -3.30 -15.48 8.34
CA LEU A 191 -1.94 -15.14 7.93
C LEU A 191 -1.98 -13.89 7.04
N SER A 192 -1.32 -12.81 7.44
CA SER A 192 -1.21 -11.60 6.62
C SER A 192 0.20 -11.47 6.04
N ILE A 193 0.31 -11.09 4.78
CA ILE A 193 1.57 -11.10 4.04
C ILE A 193 1.78 -9.76 3.33
N ASN A 194 2.94 -9.15 3.52
CA ASN A 194 3.43 -8.05 2.70
C ASN A 194 4.28 -8.60 1.56
N THR A 195 4.00 -8.18 0.32
CA THR A 195 4.70 -8.67 -0.87
C THR A 195 4.60 -7.67 -2.01
N TYR A 196 5.67 -7.52 -2.78
CA TYR A 196 5.76 -6.50 -3.82
C TYR A 196 5.82 -7.16 -5.20
N ALA A 197 7.01 -7.39 -5.77
CA ALA A 197 7.10 -8.10 -7.05
C ALA A 197 6.55 -9.54 -7.00
N GLY A 198 6.58 -10.17 -5.83
CA GLY A 198 6.15 -11.55 -5.61
C GLY A 198 4.64 -11.80 -5.53
N LEU A 199 3.77 -10.79 -5.69
CA LEU A 199 2.33 -10.94 -5.46
C LEU A 199 1.70 -12.11 -6.26
N ALA A 200 2.06 -12.25 -7.55
CA ALA A 200 1.58 -13.32 -8.43
C ALA A 200 1.84 -14.74 -7.86
N ALA A 201 2.91 -14.93 -7.09
CA ALA A 201 3.34 -16.23 -6.58
C ALA A 201 2.75 -16.59 -5.21
N ILE A 202 2.14 -15.63 -4.50
CA ILE A 202 1.63 -15.84 -3.13
C ILE A 202 0.72 -17.05 -2.98
N PRO A 203 -0.29 -17.29 -3.85
CA PRO A 203 -1.15 -18.46 -3.71
C PRO A 203 -0.35 -19.77 -3.63
N GLN A 204 0.67 -19.92 -4.48
CA GLN A 204 1.51 -21.11 -4.48
C GLN A 204 2.45 -21.13 -3.26
N GLN A 205 3.02 -20.00 -2.87
CA GLN A 205 3.93 -19.91 -1.72
C GLN A 205 3.22 -20.28 -0.41
N VAL A 206 1.99 -19.79 -0.19
CA VAL A 206 1.17 -20.13 0.97
C VAL A 206 0.93 -21.64 1.05
N ARG A 207 0.57 -22.27 -0.08
CA ARG A 207 0.37 -23.73 -0.17
C ARG A 207 1.66 -24.50 0.07
N ALA A 208 2.77 -24.08 -0.54
CA ALA A 208 4.07 -24.73 -0.41
C ALA A 208 4.64 -24.62 1.01
N ALA A 209 4.39 -23.52 1.70
CA ALA A 209 4.71 -23.32 3.11
C ALA A 209 3.80 -24.15 4.05
N GLY A 210 2.77 -24.81 3.51
CA GLY A 210 1.86 -25.67 4.25
C GLY A 210 0.89 -24.91 5.16
N TRP A 211 0.60 -23.64 4.87
CA TRP A 211 -0.45 -22.91 5.58
C TRP A 211 -1.82 -23.36 5.11
N ALA A 212 -2.63 -23.90 6.02
CA ALA A 212 -3.96 -24.43 5.71
C ALA A 212 -5.10 -23.43 5.97
N GLY A 213 -4.81 -22.33 6.69
CA GLY A 213 -5.79 -21.29 7.02
C GLY A 213 -6.03 -20.28 5.89
N PRO A 214 -6.89 -19.28 6.10
CA PRO A 214 -7.02 -18.17 5.18
C PRO A 214 -5.80 -17.23 5.23
N TYR A 215 -5.64 -16.41 4.21
CA TYR A 215 -4.66 -15.33 4.20
C TYR A 215 -5.19 -14.03 3.59
N VAL A 216 -4.53 -12.94 3.95
CA VAL A 216 -4.72 -11.60 3.35
C VAL A 216 -3.37 -11.12 2.86
N VAL A 217 -3.34 -10.47 1.68
CA VAL A 217 -2.15 -9.70 1.29
C VAL A 217 -2.28 -8.30 1.90
N ALA A 218 -1.56 -8.06 2.99
CA ALA A 218 -1.68 -6.85 3.80
C ALA A 218 -0.93 -5.65 3.22
N GLU A 219 0.02 -5.88 2.33
CA GLU A 219 0.62 -4.87 1.47
C GLU A 219 0.99 -5.49 0.14
N TRP A 220 0.65 -4.78 -0.94
CA TRP A 220 1.22 -5.02 -2.26
C TRP A 220 1.25 -3.74 -3.08
N GLY A 221 2.19 -3.65 -4.01
CA GLY A 221 2.36 -2.44 -4.81
C GLY A 221 3.36 -2.63 -5.95
N PRO A 222 4.19 -1.60 -6.23
CA PRO A 222 5.13 -1.62 -7.34
C PRO A 222 6.29 -2.56 -7.01
N THR A 223 7.24 -2.70 -7.92
CA THR A 223 8.48 -3.44 -7.62
C THR A 223 9.21 -2.79 -6.45
N GLY A 224 9.64 -3.60 -5.46
CA GLY A 224 10.40 -3.10 -4.33
C GLY A 224 11.79 -2.60 -4.74
N HIS A 225 12.33 -1.59 -4.08
CA HIS A 225 13.65 -1.03 -4.43
C HIS A 225 14.81 -2.02 -4.29
N TRP A 226 14.65 -3.08 -3.49
CA TRP A 226 15.59 -4.20 -3.37
C TRP A 226 15.46 -5.24 -4.50
N GLU A 227 14.37 -5.19 -5.27
CA GLU A 227 14.08 -6.07 -6.41
C GLU A 227 14.40 -5.39 -7.76
N SER A 228 14.55 -4.06 -7.74
CA SER A 228 14.86 -3.25 -8.92
C SER A 228 16.31 -3.42 -9.42
N PRO A 229 16.57 -3.18 -10.71
CA PRO A 229 17.91 -2.93 -11.22
C PRO A 229 18.60 -1.80 -10.44
N VAL A 230 19.91 -1.91 -10.25
CA VAL A 230 20.72 -0.91 -9.54
C VAL A 230 21.80 -0.34 -10.46
N THR A 231 22.05 0.97 -10.35
CA THR A 231 23.14 1.63 -11.07
C THR A 231 24.51 1.27 -10.43
N PRO A 232 25.64 1.51 -11.12
CA PRO A 232 26.97 1.34 -10.52
C PRO A 232 27.21 2.15 -9.24
N TRP A 233 26.49 3.27 -9.05
CA TRP A 233 26.52 4.07 -7.82
C TRP A 233 25.42 3.69 -6.82
N LYS A 234 24.85 2.49 -6.95
CA LYS A 234 23.89 1.84 -6.04
C LYS A 234 22.53 2.55 -5.91
N ALA A 235 22.15 3.38 -6.88
CA ALA A 235 20.81 3.92 -6.95
C ALA A 235 19.86 2.88 -7.57
N SER A 236 18.75 2.56 -6.89
CA SER A 236 17.73 1.68 -7.46
C SER A 236 16.96 2.39 -8.59
N VAL A 237 16.74 1.69 -9.70
CA VAL A 237 15.96 2.19 -10.83
C VAL A 237 14.47 2.02 -10.52
N GLU A 238 13.71 3.10 -10.68
CA GLU A 238 12.29 3.14 -10.41
C GLU A 238 11.49 2.97 -11.70
N GLU A 239 10.38 2.25 -11.63
CA GLU A 239 9.38 2.13 -12.69
C GLU A 239 8.72 3.49 -12.98
N THR A 240 8.34 3.75 -14.23
CA THR A 240 7.45 4.86 -14.56
C THR A 240 6.04 4.61 -14.00
N SER A 241 5.19 5.63 -13.90
CA SER A 241 3.80 5.47 -13.47
C SER A 241 3.04 4.44 -14.32
N SER A 242 3.30 4.42 -15.63
CA SER A 242 2.69 3.49 -16.57
C SER A 242 3.18 2.06 -16.37
N GLN A 243 4.49 1.88 -16.17
CA GLN A 243 5.05 0.57 -15.81
C GLN A 243 4.50 0.08 -14.47
N LYS A 244 4.33 0.98 -13.49
CA LYS A 244 3.67 0.67 -12.22
C LYS A 244 2.22 0.22 -12.45
N ALA A 245 1.46 0.93 -13.28
CA ALA A 245 0.09 0.55 -13.59
C ALA A 245 0.01 -0.87 -14.19
N ASP A 246 0.88 -1.20 -15.15
CA ASP A 246 0.96 -2.52 -15.76
C ASP A 246 1.26 -3.63 -14.75
N VAL A 247 2.24 -3.40 -13.84
CA VAL A 247 2.57 -4.41 -12.83
C VAL A 247 1.48 -4.53 -11.77
N TYR A 248 0.79 -3.45 -11.39
CA TYR A 248 -0.34 -3.53 -10.47
C TYR A 248 -1.47 -4.38 -11.06
N GLN A 249 -1.84 -4.11 -12.31
CA GLN A 249 -2.91 -4.84 -12.99
C GLN A 249 -2.57 -6.32 -13.11
N SER A 250 -1.43 -6.64 -13.73
CA SER A 250 -1.02 -8.01 -13.99
C SER A 250 -0.86 -8.83 -12.71
N ARG A 251 -0.29 -8.26 -11.65
CA ARG A 251 -0.10 -8.95 -10.37
C ARG A 251 -1.43 -9.27 -9.69
N TYR A 252 -2.36 -8.31 -9.66
CA TYR A 252 -3.66 -8.52 -9.04
C TYR A 252 -4.48 -9.60 -9.76
N GLU A 253 -4.53 -9.54 -11.10
CA GLU A 253 -5.21 -10.52 -11.95
C GLU A 253 -4.57 -11.91 -11.86
N ALA A 254 -3.24 -11.99 -11.71
CA ALA A 254 -2.52 -13.25 -11.62
C ALA A 254 -2.60 -13.94 -10.24
N SER A 255 -3.00 -13.24 -9.18
CA SER A 255 -2.99 -13.77 -7.80
C SER A 255 -4.36 -13.69 -7.13
N VAL A 256 -4.73 -12.50 -6.67
CA VAL A 256 -5.87 -12.19 -5.81
C VAL A 256 -7.18 -12.65 -6.44
N GLN A 257 -7.33 -12.46 -7.75
CA GLN A 257 -8.52 -12.90 -8.46
C GLN A 257 -8.57 -14.42 -8.67
N LYS A 258 -7.44 -15.12 -8.64
CA LYS A 258 -7.37 -16.57 -8.93
C LYS A 258 -7.55 -17.44 -7.70
N ASP A 259 -7.00 -17.04 -6.56
CA ASP A 259 -7.10 -17.82 -5.33
C ASP A 259 -8.45 -17.59 -4.63
N THR A 260 -9.43 -18.38 -5.02
CA THR A 260 -10.78 -18.33 -4.43
C THR A 260 -10.94 -19.29 -3.23
N THR A 261 -9.86 -19.95 -2.78
CA THR A 261 -9.94 -20.94 -1.69
C THR A 261 -9.42 -20.40 -0.37
N GLN A 262 -8.29 -19.68 -0.34
CA GLN A 262 -7.69 -19.19 0.91
C GLN A 262 -7.55 -17.66 0.98
N CYS A 263 -7.53 -16.95 -0.15
CA CYS A 263 -7.36 -15.50 -0.14
C CYS A 263 -8.66 -14.78 0.28
N LEU A 264 -8.58 -13.93 1.30
CA LEU A 264 -9.69 -13.10 1.77
C LEU A 264 -9.70 -11.68 1.17
N GLY A 265 -8.70 -11.36 0.34
CA GLY A 265 -8.51 -10.08 -0.32
C GLY A 265 -7.20 -9.41 0.05
N THR A 266 -7.06 -8.12 -0.30
CA THR A 266 -5.77 -7.43 -0.23
C THR A 266 -5.86 -5.96 0.14
N TYR A 267 -4.71 -5.38 0.52
CA TYR A 267 -4.51 -3.96 0.76
C TYR A 267 -3.42 -3.42 -0.16
N VAL A 268 -3.79 -2.58 -1.13
CA VAL A 268 -2.85 -1.91 -2.02
C VAL A 268 -2.04 -0.86 -1.26
N PHE A 269 -0.74 -0.78 -1.51
CA PHE A 269 0.19 0.08 -0.79
C PHE A 269 1.04 0.92 -1.78
N LEU A 270 1.32 2.19 -1.49
CA LEU A 270 0.78 3.02 -0.41
C LEU A 270 -0.39 3.86 -0.95
N TRP A 271 -1.58 3.76 -0.35
CA TRP A 271 -2.70 4.65 -0.67
C TRP A 271 -2.51 6.02 -0.04
N GLY A 272 -1.61 6.77 -0.65
CA GLY A 272 -1.17 8.08 -0.22
C GLY A 272 0.17 8.43 -0.85
N GLN A 273 0.91 9.29 -0.16
CA GLN A 273 2.27 9.67 -0.50
C GLN A 273 3.15 9.64 0.75
N LYS A 274 4.37 9.13 0.56
CA LYS A 274 5.44 9.10 1.55
C LYS A 274 6.78 9.11 0.82
N GLN A 275 7.77 9.81 1.38
CA GLN A 275 9.16 9.65 0.98
C GLN A 275 9.66 8.25 1.37
N GLU A 276 10.03 7.45 0.37
CA GLU A 276 10.64 6.15 0.59
C GLU A 276 11.48 5.78 -0.64
N ARG A 277 12.80 5.91 -0.50
CA ARG A 277 13.81 6.06 -1.56
C ARG A 277 13.62 7.29 -2.42
N THR A 278 12.44 7.49 -2.99
CA THR A 278 12.04 8.65 -3.79
C THR A 278 10.66 9.15 -3.34
N PRO A 279 10.26 10.38 -3.73
CA PRO A 279 8.91 10.87 -3.42
C PRO A 279 7.79 10.13 -4.20
N THR A 280 8.14 9.30 -5.17
CA THR A 280 7.21 8.62 -6.08
C THR A 280 7.22 7.10 -5.98
N TRP A 281 8.10 6.48 -5.19
CA TRP A 281 8.33 5.03 -5.27
C TRP A 281 7.07 4.21 -5.00
N TYR A 282 6.55 4.27 -3.78
CA TYR A 282 5.42 3.45 -3.32
C TYR A 282 4.10 4.22 -3.22
N GLY A 283 4.16 5.55 -3.04
CA GLY A 283 2.96 6.37 -3.01
C GLY A 283 2.28 6.39 -4.37
N ILE A 284 0.99 6.04 -4.43
CA ILE A 284 0.22 6.06 -5.67
C ILE A 284 -0.31 7.48 -6.02
N PHE A 285 -0.18 8.42 -5.07
CA PHE A 285 -0.47 9.84 -5.25
C PHE A 285 0.80 10.67 -5.17
N THR A 286 0.83 11.81 -5.85
CA THR A 286 1.87 12.82 -5.63
C THR A 286 1.70 13.57 -4.32
N GLU A 287 2.71 14.34 -3.91
CA GLU A 287 2.70 15.16 -2.68
C GLU A 287 1.51 16.13 -2.63
N ASP A 288 1.04 16.59 -3.79
CA ASP A 288 -0.12 17.47 -3.98
C ASP A 288 -1.42 16.71 -4.32
N GLY A 289 -1.43 15.38 -4.17
CA GLY A 289 -2.62 14.54 -4.25
C GLY A 289 -3.13 14.22 -5.66
N LYS A 290 -2.27 14.32 -6.68
CA LYS A 290 -2.59 13.96 -8.08
C LYS A 290 -2.49 12.47 -8.30
N GLU A 291 -3.29 11.97 -9.22
CA GLU A 291 -3.49 10.55 -9.47
C GLU A 291 -2.71 10.08 -10.70
N SER A 292 -2.12 8.90 -10.63
CA SER A 292 -1.44 8.28 -11.75
C SER A 292 -2.25 7.12 -12.33
N GLU A 293 -1.82 6.55 -13.45
CA GLU A 293 -2.47 5.37 -14.06
C GLU A 293 -2.61 4.19 -13.09
N VAL A 294 -1.81 4.14 -12.02
CA VAL A 294 -1.98 3.16 -10.93
C VAL A 294 -3.36 3.27 -10.29
N VAL A 295 -3.85 4.50 -10.06
CA VAL A 295 -5.17 4.76 -9.47
C VAL A 295 -6.28 4.35 -10.44
N ASP A 296 -6.12 4.63 -11.75
CA ASP A 296 -7.04 4.18 -12.79
C ASP A 296 -7.20 2.66 -12.78
N VAL A 297 -6.07 1.95 -12.72
CA VAL A 297 -6.04 0.48 -12.64
C VAL A 297 -6.75 0.00 -11.38
N MET A 298 -6.49 0.62 -10.22
CA MET A 298 -7.17 0.23 -8.98
C MET A 298 -8.68 0.44 -9.06
N GLN A 299 -9.14 1.55 -9.64
CA GLN A 299 -10.57 1.78 -9.88
C GLN A 299 -11.15 0.68 -10.77
N TYR A 300 -10.48 0.34 -11.87
CA TYR A 300 -10.92 -0.73 -12.76
C TYR A 300 -10.98 -2.09 -12.06
N LEU A 301 -9.94 -2.48 -11.33
CA LEU A 301 -9.87 -3.75 -10.63
C LEU A 301 -10.93 -3.90 -9.53
N TRP A 302 -11.31 -2.79 -8.88
CA TRP A 302 -12.28 -2.80 -7.80
C TRP A 302 -13.73 -2.65 -8.28
N SER A 303 -13.99 -1.76 -9.24
CA SER A 303 -15.34 -1.42 -9.70
C SER A 303 -15.76 -2.15 -11.00
N GLY A 304 -14.79 -2.64 -11.77
CA GLY A 304 -14.98 -3.15 -13.13
C GLY A 304 -15.07 -2.04 -14.20
N GLN A 305 -14.86 -0.77 -13.83
CA GLN A 305 -14.96 0.39 -14.72
C GLN A 305 -13.71 1.24 -14.64
N TRP A 306 -13.20 1.65 -15.80
CA TRP A 306 -12.16 2.67 -15.87
C TRP A 306 -12.70 4.04 -15.42
N PRO A 307 -11.83 4.94 -14.90
CA PRO A 307 -12.21 6.34 -14.70
C PRO A 307 -12.70 6.98 -15.99
N THR A 308 -13.60 7.97 -15.85
CA THR A 308 -14.07 8.75 -17.00
C THR A 308 -12.97 9.62 -17.59
N ASN A 309 -12.03 10.08 -16.76
CA ASN A 309 -10.85 10.83 -17.18
C ASN A 309 -9.62 10.08 -16.68
N ARG A 310 -8.84 9.51 -17.59
CA ARG A 310 -7.72 8.63 -17.29
C ARG A 310 -6.42 9.43 -17.21
N ALA A 311 -5.51 8.95 -16.38
CA ALA A 311 -4.21 9.58 -16.23
C ALA A 311 -3.37 9.46 -17.52
N PRO A 312 -2.47 10.43 -17.77
CA PRO A 312 -1.56 10.37 -18.91
C PRO A 312 -0.66 9.13 -18.87
N HIS A 313 -0.40 8.57 -20.04
CA HIS A 313 0.48 7.44 -20.26
C HIS A 313 1.89 7.87 -20.65
N LEU A 314 2.89 7.48 -19.86
CA LEU A 314 4.32 7.75 -20.08
C LEU A 314 5.02 6.53 -20.69
N ALA A 315 5.16 6.57 -22.01
CA ALA A 315 5.76 5.50 -22.80
C ALA A 315 7.29 5.44 -22.66
N SER A 316 7.96 6.60 -22.57
CA SER A 316 9.41 6.63 -22.33
C SER A 316 9.90 7.94 -21.71
N PHE A 317 11.02 7.85 -21.00
CA PHE A 317 11.77 9.00 -20.49
C PHE A 317 13.26 8.76 -20.67
N THR A 318 13.96 9.71 -21.31
CA THR A 318 15.39 9.60 -21.58
C THR A 318 16.14 10.88 -21.20
N LEU A 319 17.40 10.70 -20.83
CA LEU A 319 18.38 11.74 -20.55
C LEU A 319 19.66 11.39 -21.31
N ASP A 320 20.13 12.32 -22.16
CA ASP A 320 21.25 12.05 -23.09
C ASP A 320 20.98 10.82 -23.98
N GLY A 321 19.73 10.66 -24.41
CA GLY A 321 19.28 9.53 -25.24
C GLY A 321 19.22 8.18 -24.53
N LYS A 322 19.49 8.12 -23.22
CA LYS A 322 19.54 6.88 -22.44
C LYS A 322 18.35 6.78 -21.47
N PRO A 323 17.78 5.58 -21.27
CA PRO A 323 16.77 5.33 -20.24
C PRO A 323 17.40 5.26 -18.84
N ALA A 324 16.57 5.13 -17.80
CA ALA A 324 17.02 5.03 -16.41
C ALA A 324 17.98 3.86 -16.13
N THR A 325 17.87 2.77 -16.89
CA THR A 325 18.78 1.60 -16.83
C THR A 325 20.08 1.80 -17.61
N GLY A 326 20.23 2.91 -18.34
CA GLY A 326 21.36 3.17 -19.24
C GLY A 326 22.62 3.71 -18.56
N ASN A 327 22.67 3.77 -17.22
CA ASN A 327 23.80 4.27 -16.43
C ASN A 327 24.34 5.62 -16.94
N VAL A 328 23.51 6.67 -16.81
CA VAL A 328 23.81 7.99 -17.34
C VAL A 328 24.94 8.67 -16.55
N TYR A 329 26.01 9.05 -17.26
CA TYR A 329 27.12 9.85 -16.72
C TYR A 329 27.19 11.19 -17.45
N LEU A 330 27.16 12.28 -16.70
CA LEU A 330 27.18 13.64 -17.24
C LEU A 330 28.44 14.38 -16.78
N GLN A 331 28.91 15.31 -17.61
CA GLN A 331 29.99 16.23 -17.23
C GLN A 331 29.41 17.47 -16.53
N PRO A 332 30.07 17.97 -15.46
CA PRO A 332 29.63 19.16 -14.73
C PRO A 332 29.36 20.37 -15.64
N GLY A 333 28.22 21.04 -15.45
CA GLY A 333 27.87 22.27 -16.16
C GLY A 333 27.46 22.11 -17.63
N ASN A 334 27.65 20.94 -18.24
CA ASN A 334 27.23 20.67 -19.60
C ASN A 334 25.71 20.53 -19.72
N LYS A 335 25.21 20.78 -20.93
CA LYS A 335 23.80 20.68 -21.29
C LYS A 335 23.51 19.37 -22.02
N TYR A 336 22.47 18.67 -21.61
CA TYR A 336 22.07 17.37 -22.15
C TYR A 336 20.59 17.33 -22.52
N PRO A 337 20.22 16.66 -23.63
CA PRO A 337 18.83 16.55 -24.04
C PRO A 337 18.03 15.69 -23.07
N VAL A 338 16.80 16.11 -22.80
CA VAL A 338 15.81 15.39 -21.99
C VAL A 338 14.56 15.20 -22.84
N GLN A 339 14.03 13.98 -22.88
CA GLN A 339 12.84 13.67 -23.66
C GLN A 339 11.89 12.77 -22.86
N ALA A 340 10.65 13.21 -22.68
CA ALA A 340 9.54 12.41 -22.21
C ALA A 340 8.54 12.19 -23.37
N VAL A 341 8.11 10.96 -23.58
CA VAL A 341 7.04 10.61 -24.52
C VAL A 341 5.81 10.27 -23.69
N VAL A 342 4.82 11.18 -23.72
CA VAL A 342 3.59 11.08 -22.92
C VAL A 342 2.39 11.31 -23.82
N THR A 343 1.36 10.49 -23.67
CA THR A 343 0.08 10.61 -24.35
C THR A 343 -1.05 10.66 -23.34
N ASP A 344 -2.10 11.41 -23.62
CA ASP A 344 -3.28 11.46 -22.77
C ASP A 344 -4.44 10.67 -23.42
N PRO A 345 -5.05 9.68 -22.73
CA PRO A 345 -6.16 8.90 -23.30
C PRO A 345 -7.37 9.75 -23.71
N ASP A 346 -7.64 10.82 -22.97
CA ASP A 346 -8.76 11.74 -23.17
C ASP A 346 -8.39 12.94 -24.08
N LYS A 347 -7.14 12.96 -24.55
CA LYS A 347 -6.54 13.99 -25.42
C LYS A 347 -6.49 15.37 -24.75
N ASP A 348 -6.39 15.39 -23.42
CA ASP A 348 -6.16 16.61 -22.67
C ASP A 348 -4.78 17.20 -22.94
N ARG A 349 -4.69 18.52 -22.73
CA ARG A 349 -3.44 19.26 -22.98
C ARG A 349 -2.46 19.04 -21.83
N LEU A 350 -1.33 18.40 -22.14
CA LEU A 350 -0.30 18.13 -21.15
C LEU A 350 0.57 19.33 -20.78
N THR A 351 0.90 19.42 -19.49
CA THR A 351 1.92 20.32 -18.93
C THR A 351 2.98 19.53 -18.18
N TYR A 352 4.21 20.04 -18.12
CA TYR A 352 5.35 19.30 -17.56
C TYR A 352 6.00 20.08 -16.43
N ARG A 353 6.29 19.37 -15.33
CA ARG A 353 7.15 19.83 -14.24
C ARG A 353 8.33 18.89 -14.14
N TYR A 354 9.52 19.46 -14.06
CA TYR A 354 10.74 18.71 -13.80
C TYR A 354 11.28 19.10 -12.44
N GLU A 355 11.84 18.11 -11.75
CA GLU A 355 12.49 18.31 -10.45
C GLU A 355 13.81 17.56 -10.44
N LEU A 356 14.88 18.25 -10.03
CA LEU A 356 16.18 17.65 -9.86
C LEU A 356 16.47 17.50 -8.37
N LEU A 357 16.73 16.27 -7.92
CA LEU A 357 17.14 15.96 -6.56
C LEU A 357 18.56 15.38 -6.54
N PRO A 358 19.36 15.63 -5.49
CA PRO A 358 20.42 14.71 -5.12
C PRO A 358 19.82 13.30 -4.91
N GLU A 359 20.59 12.25 -5.19
CA GLU A 359 20.17 10.90 -4.84
C GLU A 359 20.01 10.77 -3.31
N SER A 360 18.94 10.11 -2.86
CA SER A 360 18.64 9.98 -1.44
C SER A 360 19.75 9.24 -0.68
N THR A 361 20.17 9.81 0.44
CA THR A 361 21.17 9.21 1.34
C THR A 361 20.58 8.76 2.68
N ASP A 362 19.40 9.27 3.06
CA ASP A 362 18.69 8.84 4.28
C ASP A 362 17.84 7.61 3.98
N LEU A 363 18.52 6.47 3.88
CA LEU A 363 17.95 5.19 3.50
C LEU A 363 17.62 4.35 4.76
N LYS A 364 16.36 3.95 4.93
CA LYS A 364 15.91 3.08 6.04
C LYS A 364 15.35 1.73 5.55
N SER A 365 14.93 0.88 6.49
CA SER A 365 14.35 -0.46 6.27
C SER A 365 12.92 -0.53 6.80
N GLY A 366 12.11 -1.45 6.26
CA GLY A 366 10.78 -1.79 6.80
C GLY A 366 9.79 -0.63 6.86
N GLY A 367 9.88 0.33 5.92
CA GLY A 367 9.01 1.49 5.87
C GLY A 367 9.26 2.52 6.98
N ASP A 368 10.39 2.48 7.68
CA ASP A 368 10.78 3.53 8.63
C ASP A 368 10.89 4.90 7.90
N ARG A 369 10.73 6.01 8.65
CA ARG A 369 10.65 7.36 8.06
C ARG A 369 11.99 7.78 7.43
N GLU A 370 11.93 8.28 6.20
CA GLU A 370 13.05 8.87 5.48
C GLU A 370 12.85 10.38 5.25
N SER A 371 13.97 11.11 5.17
CA SER A 371 13.99 12.53 4.85
C SER A 371 14.08 12.74 3.34
N ARG A 372 13.25 13.64 2.81
CA ARG A 372 13.26 14.01 1.39
C ARG A 372 14.45 14.92 1.08
N PRO A 373 15.23 14.66 0.01
CA PRO A 373 16.26 15.60 -0.45
C PRO A 373 15.67 16.95 -0.89
N ALA A 374 16.44 18.01 -0.72
CA ALA A 374 16.08 19.34 -1.21
C ALA A 374 16.28 19.43 -2.74
N ALA A 375 15.32 20.07 -3.43
CA ALA A 375 15.38 20.28 -4.87
C ALA A 375 16.48 21.26 -5.28
N ILE A 376 17.12 20.97 -6.40
CA ILE A 376 18.10 21.84 -7.06
C ILE A 376 17.37 22.65 -8.13
N ALA A 377 17.27 23.96 -7.92
CA ALA A 377 16.62 24.88 -8.84
C ALA A 377 17.52 25.24 -10.04
N GLY A 378 16.92 25.72 -11.12
CA GLY A 378 17.64 26.32 -12.26
C GLY A 378 18.31 25.35 -13.22
N ALA A 379 18.23 24.03 -12.99
CA ALA A 379 18.84 23.03 -13.86
C ALA A 379 18.08 22.83 -15.18
N LEU A 380 16.80 23.19 -15.23
CA LEU A 380 15.93 23.14 -16.42
C LEU A 380 15.27 24.51 -16.67
N PRO A 381 14.92 24.82 -17.93
CA PRO A 381 14.24 26.08 -18.26
C PRO A 381 12.84 26.16 -17.65
N ALA A 382 12.40 27.38 -17.33
CA ALA A 382 11.03 27.63 -16.92
C ALA A 382 10.03 27.23 -18.03
N GLY A 383 8.95 26.55 -17.66
CA GLY A 383 7.94 26.10 -18.63
C GLY A 383 8.41 25.00 -19.59
N ALA A 384 9.44 24.24 -19.18
CA ALA A 384 9.96 23.08 -19.91
C ALA A 384 8.85 22.19 -20.47
N LYS A 385 9.08 21.68 -21.68
CA LYS A 385 8.16 20.79 -22.40
C LYS A 385 8.68 19.36 -22.35
N ALA A 386 7.92 18.44 -22.94
CA ALA A 386 8.28 17.05 -23.16
C ALA A 386 9.72 16.87 -23.68
N VAL A 387 10.13 17.74 -24.61
CA VAL A 387 11.52 17.85 -25.08
C VAL A 387 12.13 19.10 -24.47
N THR A 388 13.24 18.94 -23.74
CA THR A 388 13.93 20.03 -23.07
C THR A 388 15.42 19.72 -22.87
N THR A 389 16.10 20.50 -22.04
CA THR A 389 17.53 20.36 -21.77
C THR A 389 17.79 20.48 -20.28
N LEU A 390 18.60 19.55 -19.75
CA LEU A 390 19.15 19.60 -18.40
C LEU A 390 20.54 20.23 -18.44
N THR A 391 20.79 21.20 -17.57
CA THR A 391 22.16 21.62 -17.22
C THR A 391 22.62 20.77 -16.04
N ALA A 392 23.66 19.96 -16.24
CA ALA A 392 24.18 19.07 -15.20
C ALA A 392 24.73 19.88 -14.01
N PRO A 393 24.47 19.47 -12.75
CA PRO A 393 25.06 20.09 -11.58
C PRO A 393 26.59 20.26 -11.67
N ALA A 394 27.12 21.34 -11.10
CA ALA A 394 28.57 21.56 -11.05
C ALA A 394 29.28 20.61 -10.06
N LYS A 395 28.57 20.19 -9.01
CA LYS A 395 29.10 19.29 -7.98
C LYS A 395 29.03 17.85 -8.48
N GLU A 396 30.16 17.13 -8.39
CA GLU A 396 30.21 15.69 -8.62
C GLU A 396 29.31 14.94 -7.61
N GLY A 397 28.61 13.91 -8.10
CA GLY A 397 27.77 13.07 -7.27
C GLY A 397 26.60 12.42 -8.04
N ALA A 398 25.81 11.65 -7.30
CA ALA A 398 24.60 11.03 -7.79
C ALA A 398 23.40 11.98 -7.65
N TYR A 399 22.58 12.03 -8.70
CA TYR A 399 21.38 12.86 -8.79
C TYR A 399 20.26 12.07 -9.47
N ARG A 400 19.05 12.59 -9.36
CA ARG A 400 17.87 12.03 -10.00
C ARG A 400 17.01 13.13 -10.58
N LEU A 401 16.74 13.02 -11.88
CA LEU A 401 15.83 13.91 -12.59
C LEU A 401 14.44 13.27 -12.63
N PHE A 402 13.44 13.96 -12.09
CA PHE A 402 12.04 13.59 -12.15
C PHE A 402 11.30 14.39 -13.23
N VAL A 403 10.30 13.76 -13.84
CA VAL A 403 9.30 14.41 -14.69
C VAL A 403 7.90 14.07 -14.19
N TYR A 404 7.05 15.08 -14.14
CA TYR A 404 5.62 14.99 -13.86
C TYR A 404 4.89 15.61 -15.05
N ALA A 405 4.05 14.83 -15.74
CA ALA A 405 3.23 15.29 -16.87
C ALA A 405 1.76 15.30 -16.46
N TYR A 406 1.16 16.48 -16.36
CA TYR A 406 -0.21 16.69 -15.87
C TYR A 406 -1.18 16.95 -17.01
N ASP A 407 -2.39 16.40 -16.92
CA ASP A 407 -3.51 16.62 -17.85
C ASP A 407 -4.32 17.89 -17.54
N GLY A 408 -4.19 18.44 -16.33
CA GLY A 408 -5.00 19.57 -15.85
C GLY A 408 -6.36 19.16 -15.29
N LYS A 409 -6.59 17.85 -15.05
CA LYS A 409 -7.78 17.22 -14.47
C LYS A 409 -7.44 16.39 -13.24
N ASP A 410 -6.43 16.82 -12.49
CA ASP A 410 -5.90 16.17 -11.30
C ASP A 410 -5.15 14.84 -11.52
N ASN A 411 -4.82 14.49 -12.77
CA ASN A 411 -3.97 13.34 -13.05
C ASN A 411 -2.53 13.71 -13.46
N VAL A 412 -1.64 12.73 -13.35
CA VAL A 412 -0.21 12.87 -13.58
C VAL A 412 0.44 11.57 -14.04
N ALA A 413 1.30 11.66 -15.06
CA ALA A 413 2.31 10.66 -15.36
C ALA A 413 3.63 11.02 -14.67
N THR A 414 4.32 10.04 -14.08
CA THR A 414 5.61 10.25 -13.41
C THR A 414 6.69 9.31 -13.93
N ALA A 415 7.90 9.83 -14.11
CA ALA A 415 9.11 9.03 -14.30
C ALA A 415 10.32 9.73 -13.69
N ASN A 416 11.40 8.98 -13.50
CA ASN A 416 12.67 9.58 -13.14
C ASN A 416 13.87 8.79 -13.69
N ILE A 417 15.02 9.46 -13.75
CA ILE A 417 16.29 8.87 -14.19
C ILE A 417 17.36 9.21 -13.15
N PRO A 418 17.97 8.21 -12.48
CA PRO A 418 19.20 8.42 -11.75
C PRO A 418 20.36 8.63 -12.74
N PHE A 419 21.24 9.57 -12.42
CA PHE A 419 22.46 9.82 -13.17
C PHE A 419 23.60 10.22 -12.24
N TYR A 420 24.83 10.14 -12.73
CA TYR A 420 26.01 10.54 -11.99
C TYR A 420 26.74 11.66 -12.72
N VAL A 421 27.02 12.76 -12.02
CA VAL A 421 27.92 13.81 -12.53
C VAL A 421 29.33 13.47 -12.10
N ARG A 422 30.27 13.39 -13.04
CA ARG A 422 31.70 13.22 -12.74
C ARG A 422 32.57 14.05 -13.66
N GLY A 423 33.71 14.50 -13.13
CA GLY A 423 34.77 15.08 -13.93
C GLY A 423 35.34 14.10 -14.95
N LYS A 424 36.16 14.61 -15.88
CA LYS A 424 36.95 13.75 -16.78
C LYS A 424 37.99 12.95 -16.01
#